data_AF-A0A8J8GCB0-F1
#
_entry.id   AF-A0A8J8GCB0-F1
#
_cell.length_a   1.000
_cell.length_b   1.000
_cell.length_c   1.000
_cell.angle_alpha   90.00
_cell.angle_beta   90.00
_cell.angle_gamma   90.00
#
_symmetry.space_group_name_H-M   'P 1'
#
loop_
_entity.id
_entity.type
_entity.pdbx_description
1 polymer ?
#
loop_
_entity_poly.entity_id
_entity_poly.type
_entity_poly.pdbx_seq_one_letter_code
_entity_poly.pdbx_strand_id
1 'polypeptide(L)'
;MKGNSIDYIEIHTEDYLFVLSGNGQISSISTPILNGNLDYFNDPHYQKEKFGQLQSIDNQQIDYWLTANEADARFGKVKRIGNIDVDYWNSLNYERDKFG
;
A
#
# COMPACT_ATOMS: atom_id res chain seq x y z
N MET A 1 -2.41 -24.96 13.16
CA MET A 1 -2.57 -23.64 13.81
C MET A 1 -3.03 -22.65 12.75
N LYS A 2 -4.18 -21.98 12.90
CA LYS A 2 -4.49 -20.83 12.06
C LYS A 2 -3.50 -19.74 12.47
N GLY A 3 -2.61 -19.31 11.57
CA GLY A 3 -1.74 -18.17 11.85
C GLY A 3 -2.61 -16.95 12.17
N ASN A 4 -2.19 -16.15 13.14
CA ASN A 4 -2.88 -14.90 13.46
C ASN A 4 -2.92 -14.03 12.20
N SER A 5 -4.10 -13.51 11.85
CA SER A 5 -4.24 -12.52 10.79
C SER A 5 -3.57 -11.22 11.22
N ILE A 6 -2.93 -10.53 10.28
CA ILE A 6 -2.53 -9.14 10.49
C ILE A 6 -3.80 -8.30 10.38
N ASP A 7 -4.08 -7.47 11.39
CA ASP A 7 -5.22 -6.56 11.35
C ASP A 7 -4.86 -5.25 10.66
N TYR A 8 -3.67 -4.70 10.96
CA TYR A 8 -3.12 -3.52 10.30
C TYR A 8 -1.59 -3.46 10.42
N ILE A 9 -0.98 -2.58 9.63
CA ILE A 9 0.42 -2.21 9.67
C ILE A 9 0.48 -0.68 9.75
N GLU A 10 1.27 -0.15 10.68
CA GLU A 10 1.58 1.27 10.76
C GLU A 10 2.97 1.53 10.19
N ILE A 11 3.06 2.53 9.31
CA ILE A 11 4.33 3.02 8.75
C ILE A 11 4.47 4.46 9.21
N HIS A 12 5.43 4.67 10.12
CA HIS A 12 5.76 5.98 10.67
C HIS A 12 6.93 6.57 9.89
N THR A 13 6.73 7.76 9.33
CA THR A 13 7.80 8.61 8.78
C THR A 13 7.93 9.86 9.66
N GLU A 14 8.82 10.78 9.30
CA GLU A 14 8.93 12.07 9.99
C GLU A 14 7.63 12.89 9.87
N ASP A 15 6.98 12.82 8.72
CA ASP A 15 5.87 13.72 8.35
C ASP A 15 4.50 13.04 8.36
N TYR A 16 4.46 11.70 8.32
CA TYR A 16 3.22 10.95 8.09
C TYR A 16 3.17 9.65 8.88
N LEU A 17 1.96 9.30 9.32
CA LEU A 17 1.57 7.96 9.73
C LEU A 17 0.65 7.38 8.66
N PHE A 18 1.09 6.32 7.99
CA PHE A 18 0.24 5.52 7.11
C PHE A 18 -0.24 4.28 7.86
N VAL A 19 -1.55 4.03 7.82
CA VAL A 19 -2.15 2.80 8.32
C VAL A 19 -2.59 1.97 7.12
N LEU A 20 -1.96 0.82 6.94
CA LEU A 20 -2.41 -0.19 6.00
C LEU A 20 -3.28 -1.20 6.74
N SER A 21 -4.42 -1.60 6.19
CA SER A 21 -5.18 -2.70 6.74
C SER A 21 -4.43 -4.03 6.55
N GLY A 22 -4.89 -5.11 7.18
CA GLY A 22 -4.36 -6.46 7.01
C GLY A 22 -4.33 -6.95 5.56
N ASN A 23 -5.16 -6.35 4.70
CA ASN A 23 -5.14 -6.64 3.27
C ASN A 23 -4.12 -5.80 2.48
N GLY A 24 -3.37 -4.89 3.09
CA GLY A 24 -2.35 -4.06 2.43
C GLY A 24 -2.87 -2.80 1.73
N GLN A 25 -4.15 -2.44 1.89
CA GLN A 25 -4.71 -1.17 1.43
C GLN A 25 -4.54 -0.07 2.48
N ILE A 26 -4.37 1.18 2.05
CA ILE A 26 -4.36 2.35 2.96
C ILE A 26 -5.77 2.52 3.55
N SER A 27 -5.88 2.40 4.87
CA SER A 27 -7.12 2.63 5.61
C SER A 27 -7.16 3.99 6.29
N SER A 28 -6.01 4.57 6.60
CA SER A 28 -5.92 5.90 7.21
C SER A 28 -4.55 6.52 6.96
N ILE A 29 -4.51 7.85 6.93
CA ILE A 29 -3.28 8.63 6.96
C ILE A 29 -3.47 9.75 7.97
N SER A 30 -2.45 9.98 8.78
CA SER A 30 -2.37 11.12 9.69
C SER A 30 -1.09 11.90 9.42
N THR A 31 -1.16 13.21 9.54
CA THR A 31 0.00 14.10 9.47
C THR A 31 -0.16 15.22 10.50
N PRO A 32 0.91 15.62 11.19
CA PRO A 32 0.90 16.83 12.00
C PRO A 32 0.80 18.11 11.13
N ILE A 33 1.04 18.02 9.82
CA ILE A 33 0.96 19.14 8.87
C ILE A 33 -0.49 19.27 8.39
N LEU A 34 -1.22 20.27 8.88
CA LEU A 34 -2.66 20.44 8.65
C LEU A 34 -3.10 20.69 7.19
N ASN A 35 -2.18 20.88 6.23
CA ASN A 35 -2.48 21.36 4.87
C ASN A 35 -1.86 20.50 3.75
N GLY A 36 -1.58 19.22 3.99
CA GLY A 36 -1.08 18.34 2.94
C GLY A 36 -2.10 18.18 1.79
N ASN A 37 -1.63 18.16 0.55
CA ASN A 37 -2.47 17.93 -0.62
C ASN A 37 -2.64 16.43 -0.86
N LEU A 38 -3.89 15.98 -0.93
CA LEU A 38 -4.24 14.59 -1.23
C LEU A 38 -4.81 14.51 -2.64
N ASP A 39 -4.14 13.74 -3.50
CA ASP A 39 -4.65 13.41 -4.83
C ASP A 39 -5.09 11.96 -4.86
N TYR A 40 -6.20 11.70 -5.54
CA TYR A 40 -6.78 10.37 -5.69
C TYR A 40 -6.93 10.03 -7.17
N PHE A 41 -6.80 8.75 -7.49
CA PHE A 41 -7.14 8.26 -8.82
C PHE A 41 -8.65 8.42 -9.05
N ASN A 42 -9.03 9.35 -9.93
CA ASN A 42 -10.42 9.78 -10.12
C ASN A 42 -11.00 9.46 -11.50
N ASP A 43 -10.25 8.75 -12.36
CA ASP A 43 -10.74 8.26 -13.65
C ASP A 43 -11.26 6.82 -13.49
N PRO A 44 -12.58 6.56 -13.62
CA PRO A 44 -13.14 5.22 -13.49
C PRO A 44 -12.90 4.32 -14.72
N HIS A 45 -12.41 4.88 -15.84
CA HIS A 45 -12.19 4.18 -17.09
C HIS A 45 -10.71 3.83 -17.33
N TYR A 46 -9.79 4.59 -16.74
CA TYR A 46 -8.35 4.36 -16.85
C TYR A 46 -7.77 3.81 -15.54
N GLN A 47 -7.16 2.63 -15.59
CA GLN A 47 -6.66 1.90 -14.41
C GLN A 47 -7.73 1.79 -13.31
N LYS A 48 -8.93 1.30 -13.70
CA LYS A 48 -10.13 1.18 -12.84
C LYS A 48 -9.84 0.54 -11.47
N GLU A 49 -8.83 -0.31 -11.39
CA GLU A 49 -8.39 -1.01 -10.18
C GLU A 49 -7.89 -0.03 -9.11
N LYS A 50 -7.36 1.12 -9.52
CA LYS A 50 -6.88 2.19 -8.63
C LYS A 50 -7.94 3.23 -8.30
N PHE A 51 -9.11 3.21 -8.95
CA PHE A 51 -10.13 4.25 -8.77
C PHE A 51 -10.52 4.40 -7.30
N GLY A 52 -10.47 5.63 -6.79
CA GLY A 52 -10.74 5.97 -5.38
C GLY A 52 -9.57 5.69 -4.43
N GLN A 53 -8.48 5.08 -4.89
CA GLN A 53 -7.27 4.92 -4.10
C GLN A 53 -6.45 6.21 -4.09
N LEU A 54 -5.67 6.39 -3.02
CA LEU A 54 -4.81 7.56 -2.88
C LEU A 54 -3.64 7.48 -3.87
N GLN A 55 -3.49 8.50 -4.68
CA GLN A 55 -2.43 8.59 -5.68
C GLN A 55 -1.17 9.23 -5.10
N SER A 56 -1.33 10.31 -4.34
CA SER A 56 -0.22 11.00 -3.71
C SER A 56 -0.66 11.79 -2.48
N ILE A 57 0.30 12.01 -1.60
CA ILE A 57 0.23 13.00 -0.52
C ILE A 57 1.43 13.92 -0.64
N ASP A 58 1.17 15.20 -0.90
CA ASP A 58 2.20 16.20 -1.22
C ASP A 58 3.15 15.71 -2.32
N ASN A 59 4.41 15.46 -1.98
CA ASN A 59 5.44 15.01 -2.90
C ASN A 59 5.62 13.48 -2.92
N GLN A 60 4.89 12.75 -2.08
CA GLN A 60 5.00 11.31 -1.95
C GLN A 60 4.02 10.60 -2.88
N GLN A 61 4.56 9.86 -3.84
CA GLN A 61 3.77 9.02 -4.74
C GLN A 61 3.45 7.67 -4.10
N ILE A 62 2.28 7.12 -4.42
CA ILE A 62 1.86 5.82 -3.93
C ILE A 62 1.65 4.88 -5.11
N ASP A 63 2.41 3.79 -5.11
CA ASP A 63 2.27 2.74 -6.10
C ASP A 63 1.49 1.57 -5.53
N TYR A 64 0.74 0.92 -6.42
CA TYR A 64 -0.04 -0.28 -6.11
C TYR A 64 0.39 -1.43 -7.01
N TRP A 65 0.30 -2.65 -6.47
CA TRP A 65 0.50 -3.87 -7.23
C TRP A 65 -0.66 -4.08 -8.21
N LEU A 66 -0.45 -3.69 -9.46
CA LEU A 66 -1.34 -3.99 -10.58
C LEU A 66 -0.71 -5.07 -11.45
N THR A 67 -0.95 -6.33 -11.12
CA THR A 67 -0.59 -7.46 -11.98
C THR A 67 -1.74 -7.81 -12.92
N ALA A 68 -1.45 -8.45 -14.05
CA ALA A 68 -2.47 -8.95 -14.98
C ALA A 68 -3.31 -10.11 -14.39
N ASN A 69 -2.85 -10.72 -13.29
CA ASN A 69 -3.57 -11.76 -12.59
C ASN A 69 -4.18 -11.21 -11.30
N GLU A 70 -5.48 -10.89 -11.32
CA GLU A 70 -6.22 -10.41 -10.13
C GLU A 70 -6.22 -11.42 -8.97
N ALA A 71 -5.91 -12.70 -9.22
CA ALA A 71 -5.76 -13.72 -8.18
C ALA A 71 -4.39 -13.70 -7.47
N ASP A 72 -3.44 -12.86 -7.91
CA ASP A 72 -2.20 -12.64 -7.16
C ASP A 72 -2.54 -12.04 -5.80
N ALA A 73 -1.99 -12.64 -4.74
CA ALA A 73 -2.22 -12.21 -3.38
C ALA A 73 -1.82 -10.75 -3.13
N ARG A 74 -0.97 -10.13 -3.97
CA ARG A 74 -0.55 -8.73 -3.87
C ARG A 74 -1.46 -7.78 -4.63
N PHE A 75 -2.34 -8.26 -5.50
CA PHE A 75 -3.15 -7.40 -6.36
C PHE A 75 -3.94 -6.36 -5.54
N GLY A 76 -3.84 -5.10 -5.94
CA GLY A 76 -4.49 -3.96 -5.28
C GLY A 76 -3.87 -3.52 -3.95
N LYS A 77 -2.80 -4.18 -3.47
CA LYS A 77 -2.07 -3.77 -2.26
C LYS A 77 -1.08 -2.65 -2.55
N VAL A 78 -0.78 -1.84 -1.54
CA VAL A 78 0.30 -0.83 -1.59
C VAL A 78 1.62 -1.53 -1.86
N LYS A 79 2.29 -1.09 -2.91
CA LYS A 79 3.63 -1.54 -3.31
C LYS A 79 4.71 -0.59 -2.78
N ARG A 80 4.45 0.71 -2.81
CA ARG A 80 5.43 1.74 -2.44
C ARG A 80 4.73 2.99 -1.95
N ILE A 81 5.35 3.65 -0.98
CA ILE A 81 4.99 4.99 -0.50
C ILE A 81 6.28 5.82 -0.53
N GLY A 82 6.39 6.76 -1.46
CA GLY A 82 7.62 7.54 -1.62
C GLY A 82 8.83 6.63 -1.91
N ASN A 83 9.78 6.60 -0.98
CA ASN A 83 10.97 5.75 -1.01
C ASN A 83 10.86 4.45 -0.19
N ILE A 84 9.69 4.14 0.37
CA ILE A 84 9.45 2.95 1.19
C ILE A 84 8.81 1.87 0.31
N ASP A 85 9.49 0.74 0.15
CA ASP A 85 8.96 -0.45 -0.52
C ASP A 85 8.17 -1.34 0.46
N VAL A 86 7.01 -1.83 0.03
CA VAL A 86 6.16 -2.75 0.80
C VAL A 86 5.99 -4.04 0.01
N ASP A 87 6.65 -5.10 0.50
CA ASP A 87 6.54 -6.44 -0.04
C ASP A 87 5.69 -7.35 0.86
N TYR A 88 4.92 -8.25 0.23
CA TYR A 88 4.08 -9.21 0.93
C TYR A 88 4.56 -10.62 0.64
N TRP A 89 4.88 -11.35 1.70
CA TRP A 89 5.40 -12.71 1.62
C TRP A 89 4.42 -13.67 2.29
N ASN A 90 4.22 -14.81 1.65
CA ASN A 90 3.61 -15.98 2.27
C ASN A 90 4.57 -17.16 2.12
N SER A 91 4.23 -18.30 2.74
CA SER A 91 5.05 -19.51 2.65
C SER A 91 5.25 -20.05 1.23
N LEU A 92 4.48 -19.58 0.24
CA LEU A 92 4.57 -20.00 -1.17
C LEU A 92 5.49 -19.10 -2.00
N ASN A 93 5.67 -17.83 -1.60
CA ASN A 93 6.47 -16.84 -2.33
C ASN A 93 7.75 -16.44 -1.59
N TYR A 94 8.09 -17.11 -0.48
CA TYR A 94 9.27 -16.82 0.33
C TYR A 94 10.56 -17.08 -0.46
N GLU A 95 11.16 -16.03 -1.01
CA GLU A 95 12.51 -16.09 -1.59
C GLU A 95 13.54 -15.91 -0.48
N ARG A 96 13.95 -17.03 0.10
CA ARG A 96 14.97 -17.11 1.15
C ARG A 96 16.24 -16.32 0.81
N ASP A 97 16.60 -16.26 -0.48
CA ASP A 97 17.82 -15.61 -0.98
C ASP A 97 17.79 -14.08 -0.91
N LYS A 98 16.61 -13.45 -0.79
CA LYS A 98 16.50 -11.98 -0.65
C LYS A 98 16.95 -11.46 0.72
N PHE A 99 17.05 -12.34 1.72
CA PHE A 99 17.21 -11.94 3.13
C PHE A 99 18.39 -12.61 3.86
N GLY A 100 19.21 -13.42 3.16
CA GLY A 100 20.45 -14.03 3.70
C GLY A 100 20.26 -15.41 4.32
#